data_AF-A0A7C1NR82-F1
#
_entry.id   AF-A0A7C1NR82-F1
#
_cell.length_a   1.000
_cell.length_b   1.000
_cell.length_c   1.000
_cell.angle_alpha   90.00
_cell.angle_beta   90.00
_cell.angle_gamma   90.00
#
_symmetry.space_group_name_H-M   'P 1'
#
loop_
_entity.id
_entity.type
_entity.pdbx_description
1 polymer ?
#
loop_
_entity_poly.entity_id
_entity_poly.type
_entity_poly.pdbx_seq_one_letter_code
_entity_poly.pdbx_strand_id
1 'polypeptide(L)' 'MCSEQDLNARNGQPGYTVFGKVIQGINVADKISRIFTQAVGPFANLPETPVRIIKAEVVDSK' A
#
# COMPACT_ATOMS: atom_id res chain seq x y z
N MET A 1 -5.95 -10.33 8.11
CA MET A 1 -4.63 -10.18 8.77
C MET A 1 -3.59 -10.48 7.71
N CYS A 2 -2.83 -9.48 7.24
CA CYS A 2 -1.68 -9.71 6.38
C CYS A 2 -0.52 -10.16 7.29
N SER A 3 0.07 -11.32 7.02
CA SER A 3 1.19 -11.82 7.82
C SER A 3 2.50 -11.40 7.16
N GLU A 4 3.47 -10.87 7.91
CA GLU A 4 4.79 -10.47 7.40
C GLU A 4 5.60 -11.67 6.86
N GLN A 5 5.13 -12.90 7.14
CA GLN A 5 5.75 -14.15 6.68
C GLN A 5 5.61 -14.35 5.16
N ASP A 6 4.56 -13.77 4.55
CA ASP A 6 4.26 -13.87 3.12
C ASP A 6 5.25 -13.07 2.25
N LEU A 7 6.02 -12.16 2.86
CA LEU A 7 6.94 -11.25 2.18
C LEU A 7 8.39 -11.74 2.21
N ASN A 8 8.67 -12.85 2.89
CA ASN A 8 10.03 -13.37 3.07
C ASN A 8 10.61 -13.93 1.78
N ALA A 9 11.92 -13.71 1.58
CA ALA A 9 12.65 -14.32 0.48
C ALA A 9 12.63 -15.85 0.60
N ARG A 10 12.47 -16.54 -0.54
CA ARG A 10 12.54 -18.00 -0.65
C ARG A 10 13.60 -18.37 -1.68
N ASN A 11 14.02 -19.63 -1.73
CA ASN A 11 15.11 -20.07 -2.60
C ASN A 11 14.86 -19.67 -4.07
N GLY A 12 15.65 -18.73 -4.61
CA GLY A 12 15.51 -18.19 -5.97
C GLY A 12 14.45 -17.09 -6.15
N GLN A 13 13.79 -16.64 -5.08
CA GLN A 13 12.75 -15.59 -5.10
C GLN A 13 13.07 -14.50 -4.07
N PRO A 14 13.49 -13.30 -4.49
CA PRO A 14 13.69 -12.20 -3.56
C PRO A 14 12.35 -11.81 -2.91
N GLY A 15 12.37 -11.55 -1.61
CA GLY A 15 11.22 -11.09 -0.85
C GLY A 15 11.00 -9.58 -0.99
N TYR A 16 10.15 -9.01 -0.15
CA TYR A 16 9.85 -7.58 -0.13
C TYR A 16 10.51 -6.89 1.08
N THR A 17 11.29 -5.84 0.83
CA THR A 17 11.96 -5.08 1.89
C THR A 17 10.98 -4.13 2.58
N VAL A 18 10.68 -4.39 3.85
CA VAL A 18 9.90 -3.51 4.72
C VAL A 18 10.81 -2.40 5.27
N PHE A 19 10.45 -1.13 5.05
CA PHE A 19 11.24 0.04 5.50
C PHE A 19 10.49 0.96 6.47
N GLY A 20 9.23 0.66 6.78
CA GLY A 20 8.42 1.53 7.62
C GLY A 20 7.05 0.94 7.94
N LYS A 21 6.33 1.63 8.82
CA LYS A 21 4.97 1.28 9.24
C LYS A 21 4.11 2.54 9.35
N VAL A 22 2.81 2.38 9.13
CA VAL A 22 1.83 3.45 9.33
C VAL A 22 1.57 3.60 10.83
N ILE A 23 1.93 4.75 11.41
CA ILE A 23 1.70 5.03 12.84
C ILE A 23 0.35 5.72 13.12
N GLN A 24 -0.22 6.38 12.12
CA GLN A 24 -1.50 7.09 12.20
C GLN A 24 -2.24 7.00 10.86
N GLY A 25 -3.58 6.99 10.90
CA GLY A 25 -4.39 6.99 9.69
C GLY A 25 -4.57 5.63 8.99
N ILE A 26 -4.35 4.51 9.69
CA ILE A 26 -4.56 3.16 9.12
C ILE A 26 -6.00 2.96 8.61
N ASN A 27 -6.97 3.58 9.28
CA ASN A 27 -8.37 3.59 8.87
C ASN A 27 -8.61 4.29 7.51
N VAL A 28 -7.76 5.26 7.14
CA VAL A 28 -7.82 5.92 5.83
C VAL A 28 -7.29 4.97 4.75
N ALA A 29 -6.17 4.28 5.02
CA ALA A 29 -5.66 3.24 4.13
C ALA A 29 -6.69 2.11 3.94
N ASP A 30 -7.35 1.68 5.02
CA ASP A 30 -8.42 0.68 4.95
C ASP A 30 -9.61 1.15 4.11
N LYS A 31 -10.01 2.43 4.22
CA LYS A 31 -11.06 3.00 3.36
C LYS A 31 -10.67 2.99 1.89
N ILE A 32 -9.42 3.37 1.59
CA ILE A 32 -8.90 3.37 0.22
C ILE A 32 -8.88 1.95 -0.35
N SER A 33 -8.56 0.93 0.46
CA SER A 33 -8.55 -0.48 0.00
C SER A 33 -9.91 -1.02 -0.43
N ARG A 34 -11.02 -0.35 -0.06
CA ARG A 34 -12.41 -0.81 -0.29
C ARG A 34 -13.14 -0.02 -1.36
N ILE A 35 -12.50 0.96 -2.00
CA ILE A 35 -13.13 1.75 -3.07
C ILE A 35 -13.38 0.87 -4.31
N PHE A 36 -14.33 1.26 -5.14
CA PHE A 36 -14.61 0.56 -6.39
C PHE A 36 -13.41 0.62 -7.33
N THR A 37 -13.11 -0.54 -7.91
CA THR A 37 -12.02 -0.71 -8.86
C THR A 37 -12.55 -1.31 -10.16
N GLN A 38 -11.85 -1.01 -11.24
CA GLN A 38 -12.11 -1.50 -12.58
C GLN A 38 -10.84 -2.08 -13.18
N ALA A 39 -11.01 -2.98 -14.14
CA ALA A 39 -9.92 -3.47 -14.95
C ALA A 39 -9.73 -2.55 -16.17
N VAL A 40 -8.54 -1.99 -16.33
CA VAL A 40 -8.17 -1.17 -17.49
C VAL A 40 -6.86 -1.67 -18.06
N GLY A 41 -6.90 -2.21 -19.28
CA GLY A 41 -5.74 -2.80 -19.94
C GLY A 41 -5.12 -3.94 -19.10
N PRO A 42 -3.80 -3.94 -18.85
CA PRO A 42 -3.13 -4.97 -18.07
C PRO A 42 -3.38 -4.89 -16.56
N PHE A 43 -4.06 -3.84 -16.07
CA PHE A 43 -4.28 -3.61 -14.65
C PHE A 43 -5.69 -4.01 -14.24
N ALA A 44 -5.82 -4.95 -13.30
CA ALA A 44 -7.11 -5.50 -12.88
C ALA A 44 -7.84 -4.70 -11.77
N ASN A 45 -7.10 -3.97 -10.94
CA ASN A 45 -7.61 -3.35 -9.70
C ASN A 45 -7.36 -1.84 -9.67
N LEU A 46 -7.63 -1.13 -10.77
CA LEU A 46 -7.48 0.32 -10.82
C LEU A 46 -8.69 1.01 -10.18
N PRO A 47 -8.50 1.96 -9.26
CA PRO A 47 -9.61 2.75 -8.74
C PRO A 47 -10.38 3.47 -9.86
N GLU A 48 -11.72 3.42 -9.81
CA GLU A 48 -12.56 4.19 -10.74
C GLU A 48 -12.38 5.69 -10.54
N THR A 49 -12.34 6.11 -9.28
CA THR A 49 -12.01 7.49 -8.89
C THR A 49 -10.56 7.56 -8.41
N PRO A 50 -9.70 8.39 -9.02
CA PRO A 50 -8.29 8.47 -8.62
C PRO A 50 -8.10 8.97 -7.17
N VAL A 51 -7.32 8.23 -6.39
CA VAL A 51 -6.87 8.66 -5.06
C VAL A 51 -5.53 9.39 -5.20
N ARG A 52 -5.51 10.69 -4.89
CA ARG A 52 -4.33 11.55 -5.07
C ARG A 52 -3.64 11.85 -3.76
N ILE A 53 -2.30 11.76 -3.76
CA ILE A 53 -1.45 12.31 -2.69
C ILE A 53 -1.24 13.80 -3.01
N ILE A 54 -1.87 14.69 -2.24
CA ILE A 54 -1.84 16.14 -2.49
C ILE A 54 -0.49 16.74 -2.03
N LYS A 55 0.06 16.21 -0.93
CA LYS A 55 1.30 16.69 -0.30
C LYS A 55 1.95 15.55 0.48
N ALA A 56 3.28 15.53 0.51
CA ALA A 56 4.06 14.64 1.36
C ALA A 56 5.27 15.43 1.90
N GLU A 57 5.51 15.36 3.22
CA GLU A 57 6.57 16.09 3.90
C GLU A 57 7.27 15.19 4.91
N VAL A 58 8.58 15.35 5.05
CA VAL A 58 9.33 14.73 6.13
C VAL A 58 9.11 15.61 7.36
N VAL A 59 8.51 15.04 8.40
CA VAL A 59 8.28 15.73 9.67
C VAL A 59 9.41 15.37 10.61
N ASP A 60 10.30 16.32 10.88
CA ASP A 60 11.31 16.16 11.93
C ASP A 60 10.62 16.05 13.29
N SER A 61 10.88 14.94 13.98
CA SER A 61 10.52 14.80 15.40
C SER A 61 11.67 15.40 16.19
N LYS A 62 11.55 16.68 16.54
CA LYS A 62 12.54 17.40 17.34
C LYS A 62 12.68 16.80 18.74
#